data_AF-A0A9E5AY68-F1
#
_entry.id   AF-A0A9E5AY68-F1
#
_cell.length_a   1.000
_cell.length_b   1.000
_cell.length_c   1.000
_cell.angle_alpha   90.00
_cell.angle_beta   90.00
_cell.angle_gamma   90.00
#
_symmetry.space_group_name_H-M   'P 1'
#
loop_
_entity.id
_entity.type
_entity.pdbx_description
1 polymer ?
#
loop_
_entity_poly.entity_id
_entity_poly.type
_entity_poly.pdbx_seq_one_letter_code
_entity_poly.pdbx_strand_id
1 'polypeptide(L)'
;MKSQFHLLVAAMLFPALSLFAADPVLSQYGFKEGESYVYQIRIESQEANYTGILQGVMTYTARTVNPHGFTLRTAGALQPTRKMKDGRFFPPFGVYRVGLQYFDNSPTPPSFPFRQPRDVVFDTKGALIQQGDVAQDPGKFDVADFIIESFAPKGESKWELNNSVVLVHEELEPVAPGGLSRLVRIKRSNLAAMEKISYSLAPSTNANSVIIKKQLEVKTRLMVGDRPRIQITGEGEIVFDTKLGVPRSMEFKQTLAEAEENLTRKTPMILTYKLLEGKEREAALTSATSTNRLATGTNRPPVKYVQPPKAEKKPLTDIERMQALADLKSARVFTKRGAADRLVAAEPTPKHRDEVAKALASLLNDTDFFTRAAGAKALGTWGNRDSATALLKLIDDREFSVRWAVFDALVALKEKRAIEPLAKFLTTGKDDRRAAQALREFGFAAEDAVLKLVAENNVSTQREAAQLLKDIGTNKSLSDLEKLAQRAEFPLKAVAEDAIKTIQQRENDAKGAKK
;
A
#
# COMPACT_ATOMS: atom_id res chain seq x y z
N MET A 1 37.49 38.47 -67.33
CA MET A 1 37.74 39.93 -67.18
C MET A 1 36.63 40.51 -66.32
N LYS A 2 36.96 41.30 -65.27
CA LYS A 2 36.14 42.36 -64.63
C LYS A 2 34.72 41.95 -64.21
N SER A 3 34.25 42.03 -62.97
CA SER A 3 34.27 43.10 -61.97
C SER A 3 32.88 43.02 -61.32
N GLN A 4 32.77 43.16 -60.00
CA GLN A 4 31.88 44.11 -59.30
C GLN A 4 31.78 43.70 -57.82
N PHE A 5 32.48 44.44 -56.95
CA PHE A 5 31.91 45.38 -55.98
C PHE A 5 31.03 44.71 -54.93
N HIS A 6 31.43 44.78 -53.64
CA HIS A 6 30.77 45.68 -52.71
C HIS A 6 31.62 45.99 -51.47
N LEU A 7 31.31 47.19 -50.99
CA LEU A 7 31.94 48.08 -50.04
C LEU A 7 31.98 47.53 -48.60
N LEU A 8 33.05 47.87 -47.91
CA LEU A 8 33.26 47.74 -46.47
C LEU A 8 32.32 48.71 -45.71
N VAL A 9 31.63 48.24 -44.66
CA VAL A 9 31.21 49.10 -43.54
C VAL A 9 31.58 48.38 -42.25
N ALA A 10 32.49 49.00 -41.52
CA ALA A 10 32.97 48.59 -40.21
C ALA A 10 31.84 48.76 -39.16
N ALA A 11 31.58 47.69 -38.40
CA ALA A 11 30.91 47.79 -37.11
C ALA A 11 31.81 47.13 -36.06
N MET A 12 32.09 47.91 -35.03
CA MET A 12 33.11 47.72 -34.01
C MET A 12 32.98 46.39 -33.27
N LEU A 13 34.12 45.74 -33.06
CA LEU A 13 34.31 44.70 -32.06
C LEU A 13 33.92 45.24 -30.67
N PHE A 14 32.80 44.75 -30.14
CA PHE A 14 32.73 44.43 -28.71
C PHE A 14 32.99 42.93 -28.59
N PRO A 15 34.02 42.48 -27.84
CA PRO A 15 34.02 41.10 -27.41
C PRO A 15 32.80 40.95 -26.51
N ALA A 16 31.79 40.21 -26.96
CA ALA A 16 30.83 39.65 -26.04
C ALA A 16 31.66 38.76 -25.12
N LEU A 17 32.02 39.30 -23.94
CA LEU A 17 32.37 38.50 -22.79
C LEU A 17 31.20 37.53 -22.63
N SER A 18 31.40 36.31 -23.13
CA SER A 18 30.66 35.18 -22.65
C SER A 18 31.02 35.14 -21.17
N LEU A 19 30.16 35.71 -20.32
CA LEU A 19 30.12 35.29 -18.94
C LEU A 19 29.93 33.78 -19.04
N PHE A 20 31.00 33.03 -18.82
CA PHE A 20 30.91 31.63 -18.46
C PHE A 20 30.08 31.63 -17.19
N ALA A 21 28.76 31.49 -17.33
CA ALA A 21 27.91 31.10 -16.23
C ALA A 21 28.53 29.80 -15.74
N ALA A 22 29.03 29.79 -14.51
CA ALA A 22 29.57 28.58 -13.91
C ALA A 22 28.55 27.47 -14.12
N ASP A 23 29.02 26.29 -14.53
CA ASP A 23 28.15 25.13 -14.70
C ASP A 23 27.30 24.98 -13.44
N PRO A 24 25.97 24.87 -13.56
CA PRO A 24 25.11 24.79 -12.40
C PRO A 24 25.48 23.53 -11.61
N VAL A 25 25.74 23.67 -10.31
CA VAL A 25 26.07 22.55 -9.43
C VAL A 25 24.90 22.27 -8.48
N LEU A 26 24.40 21.03 -8.50
CA LEU A 26 23.45 20.52 -7.52
C LEU A 26 24.20 19.63 -6.52
N SER A 27 24.15 20.00 -5.25
CA SER A 27 24.93 19.30 -4.20
C SER A 27 24.07 18.53 -3.21
N GLN A 28 22.86 19.00 -2.92
CA GLN A 28 21.93 18.36 -1.99
C GLN A 28 20.50 18.86 -2.17
N TYR A 29 19.55 18.09 -1.65
CA TYR A 29 18.15 18.52 -1.51
C TYR A 29 17.99 19.57 -0.39
N GLY A 30 17.01 20.46 -0.56
CA GLY A 30 16.68 21.55 0.36
C GLY A 30 15.33 21.37 1.07
N PHE A 31 14.85 20.14 1.23
CA PHE A 31 13.64 19.85 1.98
C PHE A 31 13.72 20.46 3.39
N LYS A 32 12.61 21.05 3.85
CA LYS A 32 12.52 21.63 5.19
C LYS A 32 11.70 20.74 6.10
N GLU A 33 12.24 20.46 7.28
CA GLU A 33 11.58 19.61 8.27
C GLU A 33 10.18 20.14 8.62
N GLY A 34 9.19 19.26 8.61
CA GLY A 34 7.77 19.57 8.83
C GLY A 34 7.02 20.07 7.59
N GLU A 35 7.71 20.50 6.52
CA GLU A 35 7.04 20.96 5.30
C GLU A 35 6.48 19.79 4.46
N SER A 36 5.41 20.09 3.71
CA SER A 36 4.74 19.13 2.85
C SER A 36 4.65 19.66 1.42
N TYR A 37 5.26 18.92 0.51
CA TYR A 37 5.37 19.18 -0.93
C TYR A 37 4.34 18.32 -1.65
N VAL A 38 3.49 18.96 -2.44
CA VAL A 38 2.33 18.30 -3.06
C VAL A 38 2.58 18.22 -4.56
N TYR A 39 2.59 17.02 -5.12
CA TYR A 39 2.85 16.76 -6.53
C TYR A 39 1.63 16.17 -7.21
N GLN A 40 1.26 16.73 -8.35
CA GLN A 40 0.38 16.05 -9.30
C GLN A 40 1.24 15.13 -10.16
N ILE A 41 0.94 13.84 -10.16
CA ILE A 41 1.67 12.81 -10.92
C ILE A 41 0.75 12.23 -11.99
N ARG A 42 1.29 11.97 -13.17
CA ARG A 42 0.60 11.30 -14.25
C ARG A 42 1.56 10.41 -15.05
N ILE A 43 1.13 9.18 -15.31
CA ILE A 43 1.85 8.19 -16.09
C ILE A 43 0.90 7.68 -17.17
N GLU A 44 1.32 7.75 -18.41
CA GLU A 44 0.58 7.23 -19.56
C GLU A 44 1.36 6.09 -20.20
N SER A 45 0.69 4.99 -20.52
CA SER A 45 1.23 3.83 -21.24
C SER A 45 0.39 3.57 -22.49
N GLN A 46 1.05 3.57 -23.65
CA GLN A 46 0.42 3.35 -24.95
C GLN A 46 0.43 1.85 -25.28
N GLU A 47 -0.60 1.15 -24.82
CA GLU A 47 -0.77 -0.29 -25.07
C GLU A 47 -1.38 -0.54 -26.46
N ALA A 48 -1.39 -1.80 -26.90
CA ALA A 48 -1.93 -2.17 -28.21
C ALA A 48 -3.39 -1.70 -28.41
N ASN A 49 -4.26 -2.01 -27.44
CA ASN A 49 -5.72 -1.81 -27.57
C ASN A 49 -6.27 -0.65 -26.73
N TYR A 50 -5.44 -0.06 -25.85
CA TYR A 50 -5.86 0.99 -24.94
C TYR A 50 -4.69 1.89 -24.56
N THR A 51 -4.99 3.06 -23.99
CA THR A 51 -4.02 3.88 -23.27
C THR A 51 -4.29 3.71 -21.77
N GLY A 52 -3.32 3.20 -21.03
CA GLY A 52 -3.36 3.14 -19.58
C GLY A 52 -2.92 4.47 -19.01
N ILE A 53 -3.71 5.07 -18.12
CA ILE A 53 -3.37 6.34 -17.47
C ILE A 53 -3.44 6.11 -15.96
N LEU A 54 -2.36 6.40 -15.28
CA LEU A 54 -2.28 6.38 -13.82
C LEU A 54 -1.99 7.81 -13.35
N GLN A 55 -2.89 8.41 -12.58
CA GLN A 55 -2.75 9.80 -12.19
C GLN A 55 -3.31 10.09 -10.81
N GLY A 56 -2.76 11.08 -10.12
CA GLY A 56 -3.24 11.49 -8.81
C GLY A 56 -2.39 12.57 -8.19
N VAL A 57 -2.68 12.87 -6.93
CA VAL A 57 -1.94 13.83 -6.14
C VAL A 57 -1.24 13.08 -5.00
N MET A 58 0.06 13.28 -4.90
CA MET A 58 0.91 12.73 -3.85
C MET A 58 1.45 13.85 -2.97
N THR A 59 1.47 13.64 -1.67
CA THR A 59 2.06 14.53 -0.67
C THR A 59 3.32 13.90 -0.12
N TYR A 60 4.41 14.65 -0.11
CA TYR A 60 5.71 14.28 0.44
C TYR A 60 5.99 15.20 1.62
N THR A 61 5.85 14.69 2.84
CA THR A 61 6.13 15.43 4.06
C THR A 61 7.54 15.12 4.54
N ALA A 62 8.40 16.12 4.63
CA ALA A 62 9.73 15.96 5.19
C ALA A 62 9.63 15.79 6.71
N ARG A 63 9.78 14.56 7.20
CA ARG A 63 9.61 14.21 8.63
C ARG A 63 10.80 14.61 9.47
N THR A 64 11.99 14.37 8.95
CA THR A 64 13.28 14.65 9.58
C THR A 64 14.25 15.07 8.49
N VAL A 65 15.02 16.12 8.74
CA VAL A 65 16.09 16.59 7.86
C VAL A 65 17.31 16.82 8.71
N ASN A 66 18.41 16.15 8.41
CA ASN A 66 19.65 16.25 9.17
C ASN A 66 20.86 16.33 8.23
N PRO A 67 22.08 16.60 8.73
CA PRO A 67 23.28 16.70 7.88
C PRO A 67 23.64 15.42 7.12
N HIS A 68 23.05 14.27 7.46
CA HIS A 68 23.31 12.97 6.86
C HIS A 68 22.24 12.53 5.87
N GLY A 69 21.09 13.22 5.81
CA GLY A 69 20.00 12.86 4.91
C GLY A 69 18.64 13.42 5.33
N PHE A 70 17.60 12.91 4.67
CA PHE A 70 16.22 13.33 4.94
C PHE A 70 15.25 12.14 4.85
N THR A 71 14.12 12.27 5.54
CA THR A 71 13.05 11.28 5.53
C THR A 71 11.78 11.88 4.97
N LEU A 72 11.23 11.26 3.93
CA LEU A 72 9.96 11.65 3.33
C LEU A 72 8.86 10.68 3.74
N ARG A 73 7.79 11.21 4.34
CA ARG A 73 6.51 10.51 4.48
C ARG A 73 5.68 10.75 3.24
N THR A 74 5.43 9.70 2.48
CA THR A 74 4.56 9.76 1.30
C THR A 74 3.11 9.48 1.67
N ALA A 75 2.17 10.25 1.13
CA ALA A 75 0.73 10.05 1.31
C ALA A 75 -0.03 10.42 0.04
N GLY A 76 -1.19 9.80 -0.20
CA GLY A 76 -1.98 10.00 -1.42
C GLY A 76 -2.10 8.71 -2.22
N ALA A 77 -2.74 8.79 -3.39
CA ALA A 77 -2.91 7.65 -4.27
C ALA A 77 -3.02 8.07 -5.73
N LEU A 78 -2.53 7.20 -6.61
CA LEU A 78 -2.69 7.32 -8.04
C LEU A 78 -3.84 6.42 -8.49
N GLN A 79 -4.78 6.99 -9.24
CA GLN A 79 -5.96 6.31 -9.74
C GLN A 79 -5.71 5.77 -11.15
N PRO A 80 -5.85 4.46 -11.37
CA PRO A 80 -5.72 3.87 -12.69
C PRO A 80 -6.99 4.10 -13.51
N THR A 81 -6.81 4.48 -14.76
CA THR A 81 -7.86 4.64 -15.76
C THR A 81 -7.38 4.05 -17.09
N ARG A 82 -8.32 3.62 -17.92
CA ARG A 82 -8.02 3.08 -19.26
C ARG A 82 -8.88 3.78 -20.28
N LYS A 83 -8.26 4.22 -21.37
CA LYS A 83 -8.94 4.75 -22.54
C LYS A 83 -8.79 3.75 -23.68
N MET A 84 -9.85 2.98 -23.96
CA MET A 84 -9.83 2.04 -25.07
C MET A 84 -9.75 2.79 -26.40
N LYS A 85 -9.02 2.26 -27.37
CA LYS A 85 -8.91 2.88 -28.70
C LYS A 85 -10.19 2.74 -29.54
N ASP A 86 -11.04 1.78 -29.20
CA ASP A 86 -12.32 1.48 -29.88
C ASP A 86 -13.55 2.14 -29.21
N GLY A 87 -13.35 2.97 -28.18
CA GLY A 87 -14.41 3.69 -27.49
C GLY A 87 -15.27 2.87 -26.52
N ARG A 88 -15.01 1.55 -26.34
CA ARG A 88 -15.76 0.71 -25.39
C ARG A 88 -15.28 0.93 -23.95
N PHE A 89 -16.21 0.88 -22.98
CA PHE A 89 -15.89 1.00 -21.56
C PHE A 89 -15.64 -0.38 -20.94
N PHE A 90 -14.45 -0.59 -20.37
CA PHE A 90 -14.13 -1.77 -19.56
C PHE A 90 -13.71 -1.29 -18.16
N PRO A 91 -14.23 -1.85 -17.07
CA PRO A 91 -13.81 -1.47 -15.72
C PRO A 91 -12.30 -1.75 -15.53
N PRO A 92 -11.59 -1.00 -14.65
CA PRO A 92 -10.12 -1.01 -14.56
C PRO A 92 -9.54 -2.27 -13.91
N PHE A 93 -10.17 -3.43 -14.06
CA PHE A 93 -9.60 -4.71 -13.64
C PHE A 93 -8.57 -5.16 -14.71
N GLY A 94 -7.29 -5.22 -14.33
CA GLY A 94 -6.26 -5.90 -15.11
C GLY A 94 -4.83 -5.52 -14.72
N VAL A 95 -3.90 -6.35 -15.19
CA VAL A 95 -2.46 -6.27 -14.95
C VAL A 95 -1.80 -5.33 -15.95
N TYR A 96 -0.94 -4.42 -15.49
CA TYR A 96 0.01 -3.76 -16.38
C TYR A 96 1.22 -4.70 -16.52
N ARG A 97 1.64 -5.01 -17.75
CA ARG A 97 2.51 -6.16 -18.05
C ARG A 97 3.95 -6.08 -17.49
N VAL A 98 4.42 -4.89 -17.13
CA VAL A 98 5.74 -4.71 -16.51
C VAL A 98 5.60 -3.76 -15.32
N GLY A 99 5.74 -4.30 -14.10
CA GLY A 99 5.98 -3.56 -12.85
C GLY A 99 5.01 -2.43 -12.45
N LEU A 100 3.95 -2.20 -13.23
CA LEU A 100 3.02 -1.08 -13.08
C LEU A 100 1.70 -1.49 -12.41
N GLN A 101 1.46 -2.79 -12.21
CA GLN A 101 0.68 -3.20 -11.04
C GLN A 101 1.55 -2.94 -9.82
N TYR A 102 0.99 -2.36 -8.76
CA TYR A 102 1.64 -2.05 -7.47
C TYR A 102 2.29 -0.68 -7.32
N PHE A 103 1.58 0.38 -7.71
CA PHE A 103 1.70 1.67 -7.03
C PHE A 103 0.91 1.74 -5.69
N ASP A 104 0.21 0.67 -5.31
CA ASP A 104 -0.67 0.60 -4.12
C ASP A 104 -0.11 -0.21 -2.94
N ASN A 105 1.02 -0.92 -3.12
CA ASN A 105 1.73 -1.63 -2.05
C ASN A 105 0.81 -2.42 -1.08
N SER A 106 -0.19 -3.15 -1.61
CA SER A 106 -0.99 -4.09 -0.81
C SER A 106 -1.63 -5.22 -1.65
N PRO A 107 -1.94 -6.38 -1.04
CA PRO A 107 -2.80 -7.42 -1.62
C PRO A 107 -4.29 -7.09 -1.41
N THR A 108 -4.69 -5.81 -1.48
CA THR A 108 -6.10 -5.43 -1.29
C THR A 108 -6.82 -5.27 -2.62
N PRO A 109 -8.11 -5.63 -2.69
CA PRO A 109 -8.89 -5.45 -3.90
C PRO A 109 -8.95 -3.97 -4.31
N PRO A 110 -9.31 -3.65 -5.57
CA PRO A 110 -9.36 -2.28 -6.14
C PRO A 110 -10.31 -1.29 -5.43
N SER A 111 -10.85 -1.65 -4.28
CA SER A 111 -11.81 -0.91 -3.46
C SER A 111 -11.17 -0.11 -2.31
N PHE A 112 -9.85 -0.21 -2.09
CA PHE A 112 -9.14 0.63 -1.12
C PHE A 112 -8.19 1.61 -1.82
N PRO A 113 -8.62 2.84 -2.12
CA PRO A 113 -7.81 3.82 -2.83
C PRO A 113 -6.71 4.46 -1.97
N PHE A 114 -6.36 3.88 -0.82
CA PHE A 114 -5.49 4.53 0.17
C PHE A 114 -4.23 3.71 0.42
N ARG A 115 -3.12 4.19 -0.15
CA ARG A 115 -1.79 3.75 0.25
C ARG A 115 -1.51 4.27 1.66
N GLN A 116 -1.17 3.36 2.59
CA GLN A 116 -0.75 3.77 3.94
C GLN A 116 0.48 4.66 3.84
N PRO A 117 0.55 5.76 4.61
CA PRO A 117 1.74 6.60 4.60
C PRO A 117 2.99 5.80 4.96
N ARG A 118 4.06 5.98 4.20
CA ARG A 118 5.35 5.29 4.45
C ARG A 118 6.47 6.29 4.51
N ASP A 119 7.38 6.04 5.45
CA ASP A 119 8.60 6.79 5.62
C ASP A 119 9.71 6.13 4.79
N VAL A 120 10.38 6.95 3.97
CA VAL A 120 11.51 6.55 3.13
C VAL A 120 12.68 7.48 3.44
N VAL A 121 13.85 6.88 3.68
CA VAL A 121 15.06 7.55 4.14
C VAL A 121 16.05 7.62 3.00
N PHE A 122 16.49 8.84 2.70
CA PHE A 122 17.45 9.15 1.65
C PHE A 122 18.69 9.82 2.26
N ASP A 123 19.83 9.67 1.60
CA ASP A 123 21.00 10.52 1.87
C ASP A 123 20.75 11.95 1.37
N THR A 124 21.70 12.87 1.62
CA THR A 124 21.56 14.27 1.20
C THR A 124 21.49 14.47 -0.31
N LYS A 125 21.90 13.47 -1.10
CA LYS A 125 21.97 13.48 -2.56
C LYS A 125 20.84 12.71 -3.23
N GLY A 126 19.92 12.12 -2.46
CA GLY A 126 18.79 11.36 -2.99
C GLY A 126 19.06 9.87 -3.20
N ALA A 127 20.19 9.31 -2.73
CA ALA A 127 20.38 7.87 -2.72
C ALA A 127 19.52 7.24 -1.60
N LEU A 128 18.83 6.15 -1.93
CA LEU A 128 17.99 5.41 -1.00
C LEU A 128 18.85 4.71 0.06
N ILE A 129 18.64 5.02 1.35
CA ILE A 129 19.34 4.38 2.48
C ILE A 129 18.48 3.27 3.09
N GLN A 130 17.21 3.60 3.40
CA GLN A 130 16.29 2.68 4.07
C GLN A 130 14.84 3.00 3.69
N GLN A 131 14.04 1.96 3.54
CA GLN A 131 12.61 2.04 3.31
C GLN A 131 11.92 1.25 4.44
N GLY A 132 10.82 1.78 5.02
CA GLY A 132 10.19 1.21 6.22
C GLY A 132 9.77 -0.27 6.13
N ASP A 133 9.45 -0.87 7.30
CA ASP A 133 9.31 -2.30 7.67
C ASP A 133 8.35 -3.23 6.87
N VAL A 134 7.96 -2.89 5.64
CA VAL A 134 7.23 -3.83 4.79
C VAL A 134 8.22 -4.52 3.87
N ALA A 135 8.47 -5.81 4.12
CA ALA A 135 9.28 -6.68 3.28
C ALA A 135 9.07 -6.35 1.79
N GLN A 136 10.12 -5.85 1.14
CA GLN A 136 10.07 -5.70 -0.30
C GLN A 136 9.97 -7.09 -0.93
N ASP A 137 9.01 -7.22 -1.82
CA ASP A 137 9.10 -8.15 -2.93
C ASP A 137 10.14 -7.53 -3.89
N PRO A 138 11.26 -8.22 -4.20
CA PRO A 138 12.33 -7.66 -5.00
C PRO A 138 11.81 -7.13 -6.35
N GLY A 139 12.06 -5.85 -6.66
CA GLY A 139 11.70 -5.22 -7.95
C GLY A 139 10.40 -4.42 -7.99
N LYS A 140 9.88 -3.97 -6.84
CA LYS A 140 8.71 -3.07 -6.75
C LYS A 140 9.11 -1.59 -6.80
N PHE A 141 8.49 -0.83 -7.70
CA PHE A 141 8.63 0.62 -7.84
C PHE A 141 7.90 1.36 -6.70
N ASP A 142 8.57 2.30 -6.03
CA ASP A 142 7.93 3.16 -5.02
C ASP A 142 7.73 4.60 -5.54
N VAL A 143 6.50 5.15 -5.42
CA VAL A 143 6.23 6.60 -5.65
C VAL A 143 7.17 7.52 -4.86
N ALA A 144 7.74 7.07 -3.75
CA ALA A 144 8.68 7.84 -2.94
C ALA A 144 9.93 8.23 -3.74
N ASP A 145 10.37 7.35 -4.63
CA ASP A 145 11.55 7.57 -5.47
C ASP A 145 11.23 8.45 -6.69
N PHE A 146 9.94 8.72 -6.96
CA PHE A 146 9.52 9.36 -8.20
C PHE A 146 9.99 10.80 -8.38
N ILE A 147 10.14 11.53 -7.26
CA ILE A 147 10.64 12.91 -7.26
C ILE A 147 12.10 13.00 -6.83
N ILE A 148 12.76 11.87 -6.59
CA ILE A 148 14.13 11.84 -6.07
C ILE A 148 15.07 11.33 -7.16
N GLU A 149 16.15 12.05 -7.36
CA GLU A 149 17.21 11.74 -8.30
C GLU A 149 18.53 11.71 -7.52
N SER A 150 19.45 10.84 -7.94
CA SER A 150 20.77 10.74 -7.31
C SER A 150 21.70 11.80 -7.89
N PHE A 151 22.07 12.80 -7.07
CA PHE A 151 22.97 13.88 -7.48
C PHE A 151 24.43 13.45 -7.60
N ALA A 152 25.15 14.19 -8.43
CA ALA A 152 26.54 13.93 -8.75
C ALA A 152 27.48 13.91 -7.52
N PRO A 153 28.64 13.24 -7.63
CA PRO A 153 29.82 13.58 -6.84
C PRO A 153 30.15 15.09 -6.97
N LYS A 154 30.72 15.70 -5.91
CA LYS A 154 30.84 17.17 -5.80
C LYS A 154 31.50 17.80 -7.04
N GLY A 155 30.79 18.72 -7.70
CA GLY A 155 31.34 19.60 -8.74
C GLY A 155 31.16 19.12 -10.19
N GLU A 156 30.47 17.99 -10.41
CA GLU A 156 30.22 17.46 -11.76
C GLU A 156 28.88 17.93 -12.33
N SER A 157 28.88 18.37 -13.59
CA SER A 157 27.68 18.73 -14.35
C SER A 157 27.15 17.57 -15.20
N LYS A 158 27.87 16.45 -15.28
CA LYS A 158 27.47 15.20 -15.96
C LYS A 158 27.98 14.01 -15.18
N TRP A 159 27.13 13.01 -14.93
CA TRP A 159 27.51 11.78 -14.23
C TRP A 159 26.67 10.60 -14.71
N GLU A 160 27.16 9.39 -14.45
CA GLU A 160 26.46 8.15 -14.79
C GLU A 160 26.35 7.23 -13.57
N LEU A 161 25.23 6.52 -13.47
CA LEU A 161 24.97 5.47 -12.49
C LEU A 161 24.78 4.15 -13.22
N ASN A 162 25.39 3.09 -12.69
CA ASN A 162 25.27 1.74 -13.23
C ASN A 162 24.87 0.81 -12.10
N ASN A 163 23.65 0.28 -12.17
CA ASN A 163 23.04 -0.52 -11.11
C ASN A 163 22.71 -1.93 -11.63
N SER A 164 22.89 -2.93 -10.77
CA SER A 164 22.32 -4.26 -10.99
C SER A 164 20.93 -4.30 -10.36
N VAL A 165 19.89 -4.46 -11.18
CA VAL A 165 18.49 -4.44 -10.74
C VAL A 165 17.79 -5.76 -11.07
N VAL A 166 16.67 -6.02 -10.41
CA VAL A 166 15.78 -7.15 -10.73
C VAL A 166 14.44 -6.60 -11.18
N LEU A 167 14.05 -6.92 -12.41
CA LEU A 167 12.75 -6.57 -12.96
C LEU A 167 11.76 -7.69 -12.68
N VAL A 168 10.62 -7.37 -12.06
CA VAL A 168 9.50 -8.31 -11.96
C VAL A 168 8.70 -8.23 -13.25
N HIS A 169 8.74 -9.31 -14.01
CA HIS A 169 8.02 -9.48 -15.27
C HIS A 169 6.75 -10.31 -15.06
N GLU A 170 5.61 -9.84 -15.55
CA GLU A 170 4.33 -10.50 -15.37
C GLU A 170 3.69 -10.89 -16.71
N GLU A 171 3.51 -12.19 -16.93
CA GLU A 171 2.89 -12.76 -18.13
C GLU A 171 1.48 -13.28 -17.83
N LEU A 172 0.59 -13.05 -18.79
CA LEU A 172 -0.80 -13.53 -18.75
C LEU A 172 -0.86 -14.90 -19.43
N GLU A 173 -0.97 -15.98 -18.65
CA GLU A 173 -1.08 -17.36 -19.15
C GLU A 173 -2.53 -17.88 -19.04
N PRO A 174 -3.12 -18.46 -20.10
CA PRO A 174 -4.43 -19.11 -20.02
C PRO A 174 -4.41 -20.30 -19.04
N VAL A 175 -5.45 -20.44 -18.22
CA VAL A 175 -5.49 -21.48 -17.17
C VAL A 175 -5.73 -22.90 -17.72
N ALA A 176 -6.21 -23.06 -18.96
CA ALA A 176 -6.40 -24.37 -19.60
C ALA A 176 -6.02 -24.36 -21.10
N PRO A 177 -5.39 -25.43 -21.63
CA PRO A 177 -5.23 -25.62 -23.07
C PRO A 177 -6.61 -25.86 -23.71
N GLY A 178 -6.98 -25.10 -24.75
CA GLY A 178 -8.23 -25.34 -25.50
C GLY A 178 -9.33 -24.28 -25.40
N GLY A 179 -9.05 -23.07 -24.92
CA GLY A 179 -9.81 -21.87 -25.31
C GLY A 179 -11.20 -21.64 -24.70
N LEU A 180 -11.63 -22.41 -23.68
CA LEU A 180 -12.94 -22.21 -23.03
C LEU A 180 -12.88 -21.47 -21.68
N SER A 181 -11.71 -21.24 -21.08
CA SER A 181 -11.56 -20.54 -19.80
C SER A 181 -11.22 -19.05 -19.98
N ARG A 182 -12.09 -18.15 -19.52
CA ARG A 182 -11.81 -16.68 -19.38
C ARG A 182 -10.86 -16.34 -18.23
N LEU A 183 -10.36 -17.34 -17.50
CA LEU A 183 -9.45 -17.18 -16.39
C LEU A 183 -8.00 -17.20 -16.90
N VAL A 184 -7.21 -16.24 -16.43
CA VAL A 184 -5.82 -16.05 -16.80
C VAL A 184 -5.00 -16.10 -15.51
N ARG A 185 -3.95 -16.92 -15.48
CA ARG A 185 -2.96 -16.95 -14.41
C ARG A 185 -1.91 -15.90 -14.71
N ILE A 186 -1.47 -15.19 -13.67
CA ILE A 186 -0.31 -14.30 -13.77
C ILE A 186 0.91 -15.14 -13.42
N LYS A 187 1.83 -15.27 -14.37
CA LYS A 187 3.15 -15.83 -14.13
C LYS A 187 4.10 -14.68 -13.85
N ARG A 188 4.79 -14.76 -12.71
CA ARG A 188 5.81 -13.80 -12.29
C ARG A 188 7.19 -14.37 -12.51
N SER A 189 8.05 -13.58 -13.13
CA SER A 189 9.43 -13.92 -13.40
C SER A 189 10.33 -12.78 -12.95
N ASN A 190 11.34 -13.08 -12.14
CA ASN A 190 12.34 -12.10 -11.74
C ASN A 190 13.49 -12.13 -12.76
N LEU A 191 13.67 -11.03 -13.47
CA LEU A 191 14.68 -10.89 -14.52
C LEU A 191 15.81 -9.98 -14.04
N ALA A 192 17.00 -10.54 -13.85
CA ALA A 192 18.18 -9.74 -13.58
C ALA A 192 18.47 -8.81 -14.77
N ALA A 193 18.71 -7.54 -14.49
CA ALA A 193 18.95 -6.50 -15.48
C ALA A 193 20.09 -5.56 -15.07
N MET A 194 20.66 -4.90 -16.06
CA MET A 194 21.58 -3.78 -15.89
C MET A 194 20.82 -2.50 -16.17
N GLU A 195 20.82 -1.59 -15.20
CA GLU A 195 20.31 -0.24 -15.34
C GLU A 195 21.50 0.72 -15.48
N LYS A 196 21.45 1.56 -16.50
CA LYS A 196 22.35 2.68 -16.71
C LYS A 196 21.53 3.96 -16.74
N ILE A 197 21.90 4.93 -15.90
CA ILE A 197 21.30 6.26 -15.88
C ILE A 197 22.39 7.29 -16.14
N SER A 198 22.21 8.13 -17.15
CA SER A 198 23.11 9.23 -17.47
C SER A 198 22.42 10.56 -17.21
N TYR A 199 23.07 11.43 -16.46
CA TYR A 199 22.57 12.75 -16.10
C TYR A 199 23.44 13.86 -16.69
N SER A 200 22.82 15.00 -17.02
CA SER A 200 23.54 16.24 -17.31
C SER A 200 22.75 17.47 -16.85
N LEU A 201 23.45 18.50 -16.40
CA LEU A 201 22.84 19.75 -15.97
C LEU A 201 22.89 20.77 -17.11
N ALA A 202 21.80 21.50 -17.29
CA ALA A 202 21.68 22.58 -18.25
C ALA A 202 21.07 23.83 -17.56
N PRO A 203 21.47 25.05 -17.97
CA PRO A 203 20.87 26.26 -17.46
C PRO A 203 19.38 26.33 -17.82
N SER A 204 18.59 26.86 -16.90
CA SER A 204 17.17 27.14 -17.12
C SER A 204 16.97 28.62 -17.45
N THR A 205 15.84 28.96 -18.07
CA THR A 205 15.46 30.36 -18.33
C THR A 205 15.17 31.15 -17.05
N ASN A 206 14.87 30.47 -15.95
CA ASN A 206 14.68 31.06 -14.63
C ASN A 206 15.97 30.91 -13.80
N ALA A 207 16.49 32.03 -13.32
CA ALA A 207 17.73 32.13 -12.53
C ALA A 207 17.72 31.29 -11.23
N ASN A 208 16.54 30.96 -10.70
CA ASN A 208 16.39 30.11 -9.50
C ASN A 208 16.12 28.64 -9.86
N SER A 209 16.49 28.20 -11.07
CA SER A 209 16.27 26.82 -11.49
C SER A 209 17.37 26.29 -12.39
N VAL A 210 17.51 24.97 -12.40
CA VAL A 210 18.40 24.21 -13.27
C VAL A 210 17.63 23.07 -13.92
N ILE A 211 17.98 22.73 -15.15
CA ILE A 211 17.40 21.59 -15.85
C ILE A 211 18.32 20.38 -15.65
N ILE A 212 17.80 19.30 -15.09
CA ILE A 212 18.47 18.00 -15.02
C ILE A 212 17.96 17.18 -16.20
N LYS A 213 18.82 16.91 -17.18
CA LYS A 213 18.53 15.99 -18.28
C LYS A 213 18.88 14.58 -17.82
N LYS A 214 17.97 13.64 -18.03
CA LYS A 214 18.08 12.25 -17.62
C LYS A 214 17.92 11.35 -18.83
N GLN A 215 18.81 10.37 -18.97
CA GLN A 215 18.70 9.27 -19.92
C GLN A 215 18.75 7.95 -19.16
N LEU A 216 17.86 7.01 -19.49
CA LEU A 216 17.73 5.71 -18.87
C LEU A 216 17.90 4.62 -19.92
N GLU A 217 18.70 3.61 -19.60
CA GLU A 217 18.74 2.36 -20.32
C GLU A 217 18.73 1.18 -19.34
N VAL A 218 17.74 0.30 -19.44
CA VAL A 218 17.67 -0.95 -18.69
C VAL A 218 17.65 -2.11 -19.65
N LYS A 219 18.50 -3.12 -19.44
CA LYS A 219 18.56 -4.34 -20.27
C LYS A 219 18.60 -5.57 -19.39
N THR A 220 17.68 -6.51 -19.62
CA THR A 220 17.75 -7.82 -18.95
C THR A 220 18.94 -8.62 -19.44
N ARG A 221 19.53 -9.41 -18.54
CA ARG A 221 20.55 -10.41 -18.89
C ARG A 221 19.97 -11.59 -19.66
N LEU A 222 18.69 -11.88 -19.43
CA LEU A 222 17.98 -12.89 -20.22
C LEU A 222 17.81 -12.38 -21.66
N MET A 223 18.16 -13.22 -22.63
CA MET A 223 18.11 -12.92 -24.06
C MET A 223 17.06 -13.80 -24.75
N VAL A 224 16.43 -13.28 -25.81
CA VAL A 224 15.54 -13.99 -26.74
C VAL A 224 16.10 -13.76 -28.15
N GLY A 225 16.84 -14.76 -28.66
CA GLY A 225 17.74 -14.57 -29.79
C GLY A 225 18.85 -13.56 -29.42
N ASP A 226 19.07 -12.57 -30.28
CA ASP A 226 20.10 -11.53 -30.08
C ASP A 226 19.57 -10.29 -29.32
N ARG A 227 18.35 -10.35 -28.76
CA ARG A 227 17.70 -9.22 -28.08
C ARG A 227 17.49 -9.51 -26.60
N PRO A 228 17.64 -8.53 -25.69
CA PRO A 228 17.22 -8.68 -24.31
C PRO A 228 15.72 -9.03 -24.22
N ARG A 229 15.34 -9.90 -23.28
CA ARG A 229 13.94 -10.23 -22.98
C ARG A 229 13.12 -8.97 -22.69
N ILE A 230 13.71 -8.04 -21.93
CA ILE A 230 13.17 -6.70 -21.69
C ILE A 230 14.27 -5.67 -21.88
N GLN A 231 13.96 -4.60 -22.61
CA GLN A 231 14.76 -3.39 -22.71
C GLN A 231 13.89 -2.16 -22.43
N ILE A 232 14.33 -1.26 -21.56
CA ILE A 232 13.67 0.03 -21.30
C ILE A 232 14.65 1.12 -21.70
N THR A 233 14.23 2.04 -22.55
CA THR A 233 15.01 3.23 -22.92
C THR A 233 14.18 4.46 -22.69
N GLY A 234 14.73 5.49 -22.06
CA GLY A 234 13.99 6.74 -21.86
C GLY A 234 14.89 7.97 -21.76
N GLU A 235 14.28 9.11 -21.99
CA GLU A 235 14.90 10.42 -21.85
C GLU A 235 13.89 11.44 -21.32
N GLY A 236 14.38 12.43 -20.59
CA GLY A 236 13.53 13.49 -20.09
C GLY A 236 14.28 14.59 -19.38
N GLU A 237 13.52 15.58 -18.95
CA GLU A 237 14.02 16.78 -18.30
C GLU A 237 13.27 17.02 -16.99
N ILE A 238 14.03 17.39 -15.96
CA ILE A 238 13.53 17.76 -14.65
C ILE A 238 13.90 19.21 -14.39
N VAL A 239 12.91 20.04 -14.11
CA VAL A 239 13.13 21.42 -13.67
C VAL A 239 13.31 21.41 -12.16
N PHE A 240 14.52 21.72 -11.70
CA PHE A 240 14.85 21.75 -10.29
C PHE A 240 14.93 23.19 -9.79
N ASP A 241 14.23 23.51 -8.71
CA ASP A 241 14.27 24.83 -8.09
C ASP A 241 15.44 24.91 -7.11
N THR A 242 16.45 25.72 -7.44
CA THR A 242 17.68 25.83 -6.64
C THR A 242 17.48 26.63 -5.36
N LYS A 243 16.43 27.46 -5.28
CA LYS A 243 16.11 28.26 -4.10
C LYS A 243 15.30 27.46 -3.07
N LEU A 244 14.35 26.65 -3.53
CA LEU A 244 13.58 25.72 -2.69
C LEU A 244 14.35 24.42 -2.43
N GLY A 245 15.28 24.05 -3.31
CA GLY A 245 16.05 22.81 -3.23
C GLY A 245 15.21 21.56 -3.50
N VAL A 246 14.18 21.67 -4.32
CA VAL A 246 13.27 20.56 -4.68
C VAL A 246 12.93 20.59 -6.17
N PRO A 247 12.58 19.44 -6.79
CA PRO A 247 12.14 19.43 -8.18
C PRO A 247 10.75 20.05 -8.31
N ARG A 248 10.56 20.85 -9.35
CA ARG A 248 9.27 21.49 -9.68
C ARG A 248 8.47 20.70 -10.69
N SER A 249 9.11 20.12 -11.69
CA SER A 249 8.40 19.33 -12.69
C SER A 249 9.31 18.37 -13.41
N MET A 250 8.72 17.35 -13.99
CA MET A 250 9.39 16.41 -14.89
C MET A 250 8.51 16.08 -16.07
N GLU A 251 9.12 15.94 -17.24
CA GLU A 251 8.58 15.17 -18.36
C GLU A 251 9.62 14.13 -18.77
N PHE A 252 9.25 12.85 -18.67
CA PHE A 252 10.13 11.73 -18.99
C PHE A 252 9.42 10.77 -19.94
N LYS A 253 10.00 10.57 -21.12
CA LYS A 253 9.48 9.68 -22.17
C LYS A 253 10.30 8.41 -22.14
N GLN A 254 9.65 7.27 -22.09
CA GLN A 254 10.34 5.98 -22.18
C GLN A 254 9.62 5.02 -23.11
N THR A 255 10.35 4.02 -23.58
CA THR A 255 9.83 2.91 -24.37
C THR A 255 10.26 1.62 -23.69
N LEU A 256 9.26 0.82 -23.33
CA LEU A 256 9.46 -0.55 -22.89
C LEU A 256 9.39 -1.46 -24.12
N ALA A 257 10.44 -2.24 -24.36
CA ALA A 257 10.51 -3.24 -25.41
C ALA A 257 10.58 -4.64 -24.79
N GLU A 258 9.62 -5.49 -25.11
CA GLU A 258 9.54 -6.89 -24.69
C GLU A 258 9.77 -7.80 -25.90
N ALA A 259 10.81 -8.64 -25.84
CA ALA A 259 11.09 -9.61 -26.89
C ALA A 259 10.43 -10.96 -26.58
N GLU A 260 9.68 -11.48 -27.54
CA GLU A 260 9.16 -12.84 -27.63
C GLU A 260 9.84 -13.55 -28.81
N GLU A 261 9.68 -14.87 -28.93
CA GLU A 261 10.39 -15.69 -29.94
C GLU A 261 10.27 -15.11 -31.37
N ASN A 262 9.09 -14.59 -31.73
CA ASN A 262 8.79 -14.12 -33.08
C ASN A 262 8.39 -12.64 -33.16
N LEU A 263 8.36 -11.90 -32.04
CA LEU A 263 7.85 -10.52 -32.01
C LEU A 263 8.59 -9.69 -30.95
N THR A 264 8.79 -8.40 -31.22
CA THR A 264 9.09 -7.42 -30.16
C THR A 264 7.93 -6.47 -30.00
N ARG A 265 7.34 -6.46 -28.81
CA ARG A 265 6.31 -5.51 -28.43
C ARG A 265 6.99 -4.26 -27.88
N LYS A 266 6.62 -3.09 -28.39
CA LYS A 266 7.07 -1.80 -27.87
C LYS A 266 5.90 -1.04 -27.26
N THR A 267 6.07 -0.58 -26.04
CA THR A 267 5.07 0.14 -25.26
C THR A 267 5.65 1.50 -24.85
N PRO A 268 5.35 2.57 -25.60
CA PRO A 268 5.73 3.94 -25.23
C PRO A 268 5.02 4.39 -23.95
N MET A 269 5.72 5.13 -23.11
CA MET A 269 5.19 5.71 -21.88
C MET A 269 5.65 7.15 -21.68
N ILE A 270 4.80 7.96 -21.04
CA ILE A 270 5.12 9.33 -20.64
C ILE A 270 4.85 9.47 -19.15
N LEU A 271 5.84 9.93 -18.41
CA LEU A 271 5.82 10.11 -16.97
C LEU A 271 5.99 11.60 -16.68
N THR A 272 5.04 12.18 -15.95
CA THR A 272 5.09 13.59 -15.57
C THR A 272 4.78 13.79 -14.10
N TYR A 273 5.40 14.81 -13.52
CA TYR A 273 4.96 15.38 -12.27
C TYR A 273 5.06 16.90 -12.27
N LYS A 274 4.26 17.56 -11.41
CA LYS A 274 4.29 19.00 -11.17
C LYS A 274 4.10 19.28 -9.68
N LEU A 275 4.98 20.08 -9.09
CA LEU A 275 4.83 20.65 -7.75
C LEU A 275 3.67 21.67 -7.77
N LEU A 276 2.70 21.47 -6.87
CA LEU A 276 1.54 22.34 -6.72
C LEU A 276 1.82 23.40 -5.64
N GLU A 277 1.47 24.65 -5.94
CA GLU A 277 1.69 25.80 -5.07
C GLU A 277 0.42 26.67 -4.94
N GLY A 278 0.35 27.47 -3.88
CA GLY A 278 -0.76 28.41 -3.65
C GLY A 278 -2.15 27.75 -3.73
N LYS A 279 -3.05 28.37 -4.50
CA LYS A 279 -4.43 27.91 -4.66
C LYS A 279 -4.54 26.51 -5.28
N GLU A 280 -3.61 26.13 -6.18
CA GLU A 280 -3.60 24.78 -6.77
C GLU A 280 -3.32 23.72 -5.72
N ARG A 281 -2.36 23.99 -4.82
CA ARG A 281 -2.04 23.13 -3.67
C ARG A 281 -3.22 23.00 -2.71
N GLU A 282 -3.83 24.12 -2.34
CA GLU A 282 -4.99 24.13 -1.43
C GLU A 282 -6.19 23.38 -2.02
N ALA A 283 -6.48 23.59 -3.30
CA ALA A 283 -7.54 22.88 -4.01
C ALA A 283 -7.25 21.38 -4.12
N ALA A 284 -5.99 20.98 -4.37
CA ALA A 284 -5.58 19.58 -4.42
C ALA A 284 -5.70 18.91 -3.04
N LEU A 285 -5.32 19.59 -1.96
CA LEU A 285 -5.50 19.10 -0.60
C LEU A 285 -6.99 19.06 -0.21
N THR A 286 -7.83 19.99 -0.67
CA THR A 286 -9.26 20.04 -0.36
C THR A 286 -10.08 19.02 -1.15
N SER A 287 -9.74 18.78 -2.43
CA SER A 287 -10.35 17.73 -3.28
C SER A 287 -9.91 16.33 -2.88
N ALA A 288 -8.66 16.18 -2.41
CA ALA A 288 -8.28 15.03 -1.62
C ALA A 288 -9.17 14.95 -0.39
N THR A 289 -9.38 16.02 0.38
CA THR A 289 -10.18 16.02 1.62
C THR A 289 -11.67 15.66 1.44
N SER A 290 -12.32 16.05 0.33
CA SER A 290 -13.70 15.65 0.00
C SER A 290 -13.82 14.20 -0.47
N THR A 291 -12.73 13.59 -0.94
CA THR A 291 -12.58 12.12 -1.06
C THR A 291 -11.98 11.46 0.21
N ASN A 292 -11.48 12.25 1.17
CA ASN A 292 -10.79 11.85 2.39
C ASN A 292 -11.66 11.85 3.66
N ARG A 293 -13.00 11.87 3.56
CA ARG A 293 -13.86 11.58 4.74
C ARG A 293 -13.69 10.16 5.29
N LEU A 294 -12.82 9.34 4.69
CA LEU A 294 -12.52 7.97 5.10
C LEU A 294 -11.08 7.74 5.58
N ALA A 295 -10.15 8.72 5.57
CA ALA A 295 -8.74 8.41 5.88
C ALA A 295 -7.88 9.56 6.47
N THR A 296 -8.27 10.17 7.60
CA THR A 296 -7.27 10.83 8.48
C THR A 296 -7.65 10.77 9.98
N GLY A 297 -6.98 9.90 10.73
CA GLY A 297 -6.37 10.31 12.01
C GLY A 297 -4.95 10.83 11.67
N THR A 298 -4.31 11.78 12.34
CA THR A 298 -4.40 12.36 13.69
C THR A 298 -3.67 13.72 13.61
N ASN A 299 -4.14 14.79 14.25
CA ASN A 299 -3.57 15.26 15.51
C ASN A 299 -4.58 16.20 16.20
N ARG A 300 -5.31 15.66 17.17
CA ARG A 300 -5.90 16.46 18.25
C ARG A 300 -5.11 16.13 19.53
N PRO A 301 -4.92 17.08 20.46
CA PRO A 301 -4.39 16.78 21.81
C PRO A 301 -5.19 15.63 22.42
N PRO A 302 -4.65 14.79 23.32
CA PRO A 302 -5.21 13.49 23.67
C PRO A 302 -6.69 13.64 24.03
N VAL A 303 -7.54 13.37 23.05
CA VAL A 303 -8.98 13.40 23.23
C VAL A 303 -9.28 12.07 23.87
N LYS A 304 -9.84 12.08 25.07
CA LYS A 304 -10.58 10.91 25.55
C LYS A 304 -11.49 10.48 24.40
N TYR A 305 -11.27 9.28 23.86
CA TYR A 305 -12.05 8.77 22.74
C TYR A 305 -13.54 8.76 23.13
N VAL A 306 -14.26 9.79 22.71
CA VAL A 306 -15.70 9.69 22.50
C VAL A 306 -15.82 9.24 21.05
N GLN A 307 -16.30 8.02 20.84
CA GLN A 307 -16.50 7.42 19.53
C GLN A 307 -17.29 8.41 18.64
N PRO A 308 -16.94 8.61 17.35
CA PRO A 308 -17.82 9.34 16.45
C PRO A 308 -19.20 8.69 16.49
N PRO A 309 -20.32 9.44 16.43
CA PRO A 309 -21.64 8.83 16.39
C PRO A 309 -21.63 7.89 15.19
N LYS A 310 -21.73 6.58 15.47
CA LYS A 310 -21.99 5.55 14.48
C LYS A 310 -23.09 6.13 13.59
N ALA A 311 -22.86 6.28 12.28
CA ALA A 311 -23.93 6.68 11.38
C ALA A 311 -25.14 5.81 11.76
N GLU A 312 -26.21 6.43 12.25
CA GLU A 312 -27.27 5.69 12.92
C GLU A 312 -27.75 4.63 11.96
N LYS A 313 -27.44 3.38 12.27
CA LYS A 313 -27.87 2.25 11.45
C LYS A 313 -29.40 2.34 11.47
N LYS A 314 -30.03 2.52 10.32
CA LYS A 314 -31.49 2.56 10.29
C LYS A 314 -32.01 1.13 10.46
N PRO A 315 -33.11 0.93 11.21
CA PRO A 315 -33.80 -0.36 11.20
C PRO A 315 -34.33 -0.63 9.80
N LEU A 316 -34.36 -1.90 9.39
CA LEU A 316 -35.01 -2.29 8.14
C LEU A 316 -36.51 -2.00 8.20
N THR A 317 -37.08 -1.49 7.10
CA THR A 317 -38.53 -1.53 6.89
C THR A 317 -39.01 -2.97 6.70
N ASP A 318 -40.30 -3.24 6.92
CA ASP A 318 -40.89 -4.57 6.71
C ASP A 318 -40.67 -5.09 5.28
N ILE A 319 -40.77 -4.20 4.28
CA ILE A 319 -40.57 -4.53 2.87
C ILE A 319 -39.11 -4.91 2.62
N GLU A 320 -38.16 -4.11 3.09
CA GLU A 320 -36.72 -4.39 2.91
C GLU A 320 -36.31 -5.68 3.63
N ARG A 321 -36.88 -5.94 4.83
CA ARG A 321 -36.68 -7.21 5.54
C ARG A 321 -37.19 -8.38 4.71
N MET A 322 -38.45 -8.33 4.25
CA MET A 322 -39.05 -9.43 3.47
C MET A 322 -38.27 -9.70 2.19
N GLN A 323 -37.83 -8.65 1.48
CA GLN A 323 -36.99 -8.78 0.30
C GLN A 323 -35.63 -9.40 0.63
N ALA A 324 -34.96 -8.93 1.69
CA ALA A 324 -33.69 -9.50 2.12
C ALA A 324 -33.83 -10.99 2.47
N LEU A 325 -34.88 -11.37 3.22
CA LEU A 325 -35.15 -12.77 3.59
C LEU A 325 -35.48 -13.65 2.38
N ALA A 326 -36.15 -13.11 1.36
CA ALA A 326 -36.40 -13.81 0.11
C ALA A 326 -35.10 -13.99 -0.71
N ASP A 327 -34.30 -12.94 -0.81
CA ASP A 327 -33.04 -12.95 -1.57
C ASP A 327 -31.98 -13.88 -0.94
N LEU A 328 -31.99 -14.05 0.39
CA LEU A 328 -31.16 -15.05 1.10
C LEU A 328 -31.46 -16.49 0.65
N LYS A 329 -32.68 -16.77 0.15
CA LYS A 329 -33.08 -18.10 -0.35
C LYS A 329 -32.85 -18.26 -1.86
N SER A 330 -32.30 -17.25 -2.53
CA SER A 330 -32.07 -17.29 -3.97
C SER A 330 -31.05 -18.37 -4.36
N ALA A 331 -31.27 -19.01 -5.51
CA ALA A 331 -30.25 -19.89 -6.10
C ALA A 331 -28.99 -19.14 -6.55
N ARG A 332 -29.08 -17.81 -6.76
CA ARG A 332 -27.95 -16.99 -7.23
C ARG A 332 -27.07 -16.55 -6.07
N VAL A 333 -25.79 -16.92 -6.13
CA VAL A 333 -24.74 -16.58 -5.14
C VAL A 333 -24.66 -15.07 -4.88
N PHE A 334 -24.59 -14.25 -5.93
CA PHE A 334 -24.51 -12.79 -5.81
C PHE A 334 -25.72 -12.18 -5.11
N THR A 335 -26.92 -12.73 -5.33
CA THR A 335 -28.16 -12.26 -4.69
C THR A 335 -28.17 -12.59 -3.21
N LYS A 336 -27.79 -13.82 -2.81
CA LYS A 336 -27.64 -14.22 -1.40
C LYS A 336 -26.65 -13.33 -0.66
N ARG A 337 -25.47 -13.13 -1.25
CA ARG A 337 -24.42 -12.28 -0.66
C ARG A 337 -24.88 -10.82 -0.53
N GLY A 338 -25.48 -10.25 -1.58
CA GLY A 338 -25.98 -8.88 -1.53
C GLY A 338 -27.08 -8.68 -0.49
N ALA A 339 -27.90 -9.70 -0.22
CA ALA A 339 -28.86 -9.68 0.88
C ALA A 339 -28.17 -9.70 2.26
N ALA A 340 -27.18 -10.57 2.46
CA ALA A 340 -26.41 -10.62 3.70
C ALA A 340 -25.66 -9.29 3.98
N ASP A 341 -25.05 -8.68 2.95
CA ASP A 341 -24.36 -7.39 3.06
C ASP A 341 -25.33 -6.24 3.43
N ARG A 342 -26.54 -6.22 2.86
CA ARG A 342 -27.59 -5.27 3.26
C ARG A 342 -28.01 -5.44 4.72
N LEU A 343 -28.12 -6.68 5.18
CA LEU A 343 -28.45 -6.95 6.59
C LEU A 343 -27.33 -6.45 7.52
N VAL A 344 -26.04 -6.62 7.19
CA VAL A 344 -24.93 -6.06 7.99
C VAL A 344 -25.04 -4.53 8.18
N ALA A 345 -25.51 -3.82 7.15
CA ALA A 345 -25.65 -2.37 7.18
C ALA A 345 -26.84 -1.89 8.05
N ALA A 346 -27.83 -2.74 8.27
CA ALA A 346 -29.03 -2.41 9.03
C ALA A 346 -28.87 -2.60 10.55
N GLU A 347 -29.70 -1.91 11.34
CA GLU A 347 -29.74 -2.08 12.79
C GLU A 347 -30.55 -3.31 13.20
N PRO A 348 -29.99 -4.22 14.03
CA PRO A 348 -30.73 -5.33 14.61
C PRO A 348 -31.86 -4.83 15.51
N THR A 349 -33.10 -5.07 15.11
CA THR A 349 -34.26 -4.82 15.97
C THR A 349 -34.60 -6.09 16.75
N PRO A 350 -34.86 -6.03 18.08
CA PRO A 350 -35.20 -7.21 18.88
C PRO A 350 -36.34 -8.05 18.31
N LYS A 351 -37.34 -7.38 17.71
CA LYS A 351 -38.53 -8.00 17.11
C LYS A 351 -38.19 -8.96 15.95
N HIS A 352 -37.17 -8.66 15.15
CA HIS A 352 -36.83 -9.41 13.93
C HIS A 352 -35.49 -10.14 14.01
N ARG A 353 -34.78 -9.99 15.13
CA ARG A 353 -33.42 -10.51 15.29
C ARG A 353 -33.35 -12.02 15.10
N ASP A 354 -34.23 -12.77 15.74
CA ASP A 354 -34.20 -14.23 15.69
C ASP A 354 -34.59 -14.79 14.31
N GLU A 355 -35.57 -14.16 13.64
CA GLU A 355 -35.96 -14.51 12.28
C GLU A 355 -34.80 -14.31 11.29
N VAL A 356 -34.19 -13.12 11.33
CA VAL A 356 -33.06 -12.77 10.46
C VAL A 356 -31.84 -13.63 10.78
N ALA A 357 -31.53 -13.85 12.05
CA ALA A 357 -30.44 -14.72 12.46
C ALA A 357 -30.63 -16.16 11.97
N LYS A 358 -31.85 -16.72 12.07
CA LYS A 358 -32.16 -18.06 11.58
C LYS A 358 -32.00 -18.17 10.07
N ALA A 359 -32.43 -17.16 9.31
CA ALA A 359 -32.27 -17.11 7.86
C ALA A 359 -30.79 -16.96 7.45
N LEU A 360 -30.01 -16.19 8.18
CA LEU A 360 -28.57 -16.06 7.94
C LEU A 360 -27.80 -17.34 8.29
N ALA A 361 -28.22 -18.06 9.33
CA ALA A 361 -27.61 -19.33 9.73
C ALA A 361 -27.68 -20.40 8.64
N SER A 362 -28.70 -20.40 7.76
CA SER A 362 -28.74 -21.35 6.65
C SER A 362 -27.62 -21.12 5.62
N LEU A 363 -27.11 -19.88 5.48
CA LEU A 363 -25.99 -19.58 4.59
C LEU A 363 -24.68 -20.20 5.05
N LEU A 364 -24.54 -20.54 6.33
CA LEU A 364 -23.33 -21.17 6.87
C LEU A 364 -23.08 -22.57 6.30
N ASN A 365 -24.08 -23.22 5.70
CA ASN A 365 -23.92 -24.54 5.07
C ASN A 365 -23.86 -24.46 3.54
N ASP A 366 -23.68 -23.26 2.97
CA ASP A 366 -23.63 -23.09 1.53
C ASP A 366 -22.37 -23.73 0.90
N THR A 367 -22.51 -24.25 -0.30
CA THR A 367 -21.38 -24.83 -1.04
C THR A 367 -20.38 -23.75 -1.44
N ASP A 368 -20.85 -22.54 -1.73
CA ASP A 368 -20.03 -21.37 -2.04
C ASP A 368 -19.45 -20.74 -0.76
N PHE A 369 -18.12 -20.59 -0.73
CA PHE A 369 -17.43 -20.08 0.45
C PHE A 369 -17.64 -18.58 0.66
N PHE A 370 -17.85 -17.78 -0.40
CA PHE A 370 -18.16 -16.37 -0.26
C PHE A 370 -19.53 -16.18 0.42
N THR A 371 -20.49 -17.05 0.12
CA THR A 371 -21.82 -17.08 0.76
C THR A 371 -21.71 -17.48 2.24
N ARG A 372 -20.92 -18.51 2.58
CA ARG A 372 -20.66 -18.86 3.99
C ARG A 372 -20.03 -17.70 4.77
N ALA A 373 -19.01 -17.04 4.21
CA ALA A 373 -18.35 -15.91 4.83
C ALA A 373 -19.29 -14.70 5.03
N ALA A 374 -20.13 -14.39 4.04
CA ALA A 374 -21.14 -13.34 4.13
C ALA A 374 -22.19 -13.65 5.21
N GLY A 375 -22.65 -14.90 5.29
CA GLY A 375 -23.54 -15.38 6.34
C GLY A 375 -22.92 -15.20 7.73
N ALA A 376 -21.66 -15.62 7.91
CA ALA A 376 -20.94 -15.48 9.17
C ALA A 376 -20.82 -14.01 9.60
N LYS A 377 -20.39 -13.14 8.69
CA LYS A 377 -20.28 -11.69 8.93
C LYS A 377 -21.62 -11.07 9.35
N ALA A 378 -22.71 -11.42 8.66
CA ALA A 378 -24.05 -10.94 8.96
C ALA A 378 -24.54 -11.41 10.33
N LEU A 379 -24.22 -12.65 10.73
CA LEU A 379 -24.50 -13.16 12.07
C LEU A 379 -23.69 -12.47 13.16
N GLY A 380 -22.53 -11.89 12.87
CA GLY A 380 -21.84 -11.02 13.84
C GLY A 380 -22.68 -9.79 14.23
N THR A 381 -23.58 -9.34 13.35
CA THR A 381 -24.47 -8.20 13.60
C THR A 381 -25.84 -8.65 14.12
N TRP A 382 -26.47 -9.62 13.46
CA TRP A 382 -27.84 -10.04 13.75
C TRP A 382 -27.95 -11.26 14.65
N GLY A 383 -26.86 -12.00 14.82
CA GLY A 383 -26.86 -13.27 15.51
C GLY A 383 -27.20 -13.18 16.99
N ASN A 384 -27.58 -14.33 17.53
CA ASN A 384 -27.86 -14.57 18.93
C ASN A 384 -26.99 -15.74 19.43
N ARG A 385 -27.27 -16.27 20.63
CA ARG A 385 -26.52 -17.38 21.22
C ARG A 385 -26.56 -18.65 20.36
N ASP A 386 -27.64 -18.90 19.62
CA ASP A 386 -27.75 -20.05 18.73
C ASP A 386 -26.88 -19.87 17.49
N SER A 387 -26.81 -18.64 16.98
CA SER A 387 -25.89 -18.29 15.88
C SER A 387 -24.43 -18.58 16.26
N ALA A 388 -24.04 -18.28 17.50
CA ALA A 388 -22.70 -18.54 18.00
C ALA A 388 -22.35 -20.04 17.95
N THR A 389 -23.30 -20.92 18.29
CA THR A 389 -23.10 -22.38 18.20
C THR A 389 -22.91 -22.83 16.74
N ALA A 390 -23.62 -22.24 15.79
CA ALA A 390 -23.43 -22.54 14.37
C ALA A 390 -22.08 -22.02 13.86
N LEU A 391 -21.69 -20.80 14.24
CA LEU A 391 -20.41 -20.19 13.88
C LEU A 391 -19.21 -21.00 14.40
N LEU A 392 -19.27 -21.51 15.64
CA LEU A 392 -18.22 -22.34 16.23
C LEU A 392 -17.92 -23.61 15.41
N LYS A 393 -18.89 -24.16 14.68
CA LYS A 393 -18.66 -25.31 13.78
C LYS A 393 -17.83 -24.96 12.56
N LEU A 394 -17.77 -23.69 12.17
CA LEU A 394 -17.01 -23.18 11.02
C LEU A 394 -15.70 -22.51 11.42
N ILE A 395 -15.31 -22.59 12.69
CA ILE A 395 -14.09 -21.94 13.19
C ILE A 395 -12.82 -22.47 12.50
N ASP A 396 -12.86 -23.72 12.03
CA ASP A 396 -11.81 -24.36 11.23
C ASP A 396 -12.29 -24.70 9.80
N ASP A 397 -13.15 -23.86 9.21
CA ASP A 397 -13.56 -24.02 7.81
C ASP A 397 -12.31 -24.09 6.90
N ARG A 398 -12.38 -24.88 5.82
CA ARG A 398 -11.28 -25.04 4.85
C ARG A 398 -10.80 -23.69 4.28
N GLU A 399 -11.71 -22.74 4.11
CA GLU A 399 -11.44 -21.48 3.45
C GLU A 399 -11.11 -20.35 4.44
N PHE A 400 -10.00 -19.62 4.22
CA PHE A 400 -9.52 -18.63 5.19
C PHE A 400 -10.48 -17.44 5.33
N SER A 401 -11.11 -17.02 4.24
CA SER A 401 -12.08 -15.93 4.25
C SER A 401 -13.31 -16.25 5.11
N VAL A 402 -13.71 -17.52 5.20
CA VAL A 402 -14.79 -17.98 6.09
C VAL A 402 -14.32 -17.97 7.54
N ARG A 403 -13.14 -18.54 7.83
CA ARG A 403 -12.58 -18.55 9.20
C ARG A 403 -12.48 -17.13 9.77
N TRP A 404 -11.96 -16.17 9.00
CA TRP A 404 -11.81 -14.79 9.46
C TRP A 404 -13.15 -14.12 9.77
N ALA A 405 -14.17 -14.32 8.92
CA ALA A 405 -15.52 -13.82 9.16
C ALA A 405 -16.16 -14.46 10.40
N VAL A 406 -15.88 -15.74 10.65
CA VAL A 406 -16.32 -16.44 11.87
C VAL A 406 -15.64 -15.88 13.11
N PHE A 407 -14.34 -15.58 13.07
CA PHE A 407 -13.61 -14.99 14.20
C PHE A 407 -14.23 -13.64 14.58
N ASP A 408 -14.45 -12.78 13.59
CA ASP A 408 -15.11 -11.47 13.78
C ASP A 408 -16.51 -11.59 14.37
N ALA A 409 -17.30 -12.53 13.84
CA ALA A 409 -18.66 -12.74 14.31
C ALA A 409 -18.68 -13.21 15.77
N LEU A 410 -17.77 -14.12 16.15
CA LEU A 410 -17.69 -14.63 17.53
C LEU A 410 -17.22 -13.54 18.51
N VAL A 411 -16.30 -12.66 18.09
CA VAL A 411 -15.88 -11.48 18.87
C VAL A 411 -17.05 -10.52 19.04
N ALA A 412 -17.76 -10.18 17.97
CA ALA A 412 -18.92 -9.28 18.00
C ALA A 412 -20.04 -9.80 18.91
N LEU A 413 -20.25 -11.12 18.91
CA LEU A 413 -21.20 -11.81 19.79
C LEU A 413 -20.65 -12.03 21.22
N LYS A 414 -19.38 -11.70 21.48
CA LYS A 414 -18.67 -11.95 22.74
C LYS A 414 -18.75 -13.42 23.19
N GLU A 415 -18.69 -14.35 22.23
CA GLU A 415 -18.80 -15.79 22.49
C GLU A 415 -17.49 -16.34 23.07
N LYS A 416 -17.43 -16.46 24.40
CA LYS A 416 -16.23 -16.93 25.11
C LYS A 416 -15.82 -18.37 24.77
N ARG A 417 -16.75 -19.22 24.31
CA ARG A 417 -16.41 -20.59 23.86
C ARG A 417 -15.46 -20.60 22.65
N ALA A 418 -15.32 -19.47 21.94
CA ALA A 418 -14.40 -19.32 20.82
C ALA A 418 -12.93 -19.13 21.24
N ILE A 419 -12.67 -18.71 22.49
CA ILE A 419 -11.34 -18.30 22.95
C ILE A 419 -10.33 -19.45 22.88
N GLU A 420 -10.68 -20.62 23.42
CA GLU A 420 -9.80 -21.80 23.43
C GLU A 420 -9.52 -22.32 21.99
N PRO A 421 -10.52 -22.48 21.11
CA PRO A 421 -10.28 -22.75 19.69
C PRO A 421 -9.38 -21.72 18.99
N LEU A 422 -9.59 -20.42 19.24
CA LEU A 422 -8.78 -19.35 18.64
C LEU A 422 -7.33 -19.42 19.11
N ALA A 423 -7.09 -19.71 20.39
CA ALA A 423 -5.74 -19.87 20.93
C ALA A 423 -4.96 -20.98 20.22
N LYS A 424 -5.62 -22.06 19.78
CA LYS A 424 -4.97 -23.13 19.00
C LYS A 424 -4.43 -22.66 17.65
N PHE A 425 -5.02 -21.64 17.02
CA PHE A 425 -4.49 -21.11 15.75
C PHE A 425 -3.14 -20.38 15.92
N LEU A 426 -2.76 -20.01 17.16
CA LEU A 426 -1.44 -19.44 17.45
C LEU A 426 -0.32 -20.50 17.41
N THR A 427 -0.65 -21.78 17.44
CA THR A 427 0.33 -22.89 17.44
C THR A 427 0.52 -23.51 16.06
N THR A 428 -0.45 -23.36 15.17
CA THR A 428 -0.46 -24.01 13.84
C THR A 428 0.27 -23.19 12.77
N GLY A 429 0.61 -21.93 13.03
CA GLY A 429 1.19 -21.00 12.06
C GLY A 429 0.21 -20.61 10.93
N LYS A 430 -1.04 -21.05 11.00
CA LYS A 430 -2.10 -20.79 10.03
C LYS A 430 -3.10 -19.82 10.68
N ASP A 431 -3.28 -18.65 10.09
CA ASP A 431 -4.14 -17.56 10.62
C ASP A 431 -3.78 -17.04 12.02
N ASP A 432 -2.55 -17.29 12.45
CA ASP A 432 -1.98 -16.85 13.73
C ASP A 432 -2.25 -15.37 14.03
N ARG A 433 -1.97 -14.47 13.08
CA ARG A 433 -2.17 -13.02 13.22
C ARG A 433 -3.64 -12.67 13.42
N ARG A 434 -4.55 -13.34 12.69
CA ARG A 434 -5.99 -13.06 12.78
C ARG A 434 -6.56 -13.58 14.09
N ALA A 435 -6.16 -14.78 14.51
CA ALA A 435 -6.52 -15.34 15.79
C ALA A 435 -6.01 -14.49 16.95
N ALA A 436 -4.76 -14.02 16.88
CA ALA A 436 -4.18 -13.12 17.88
C ALA A 436 -4.98 -11.82 17.99
N GLN A 437 -5.39 -11.23 16.87
CA GLN A 437 -6.26 -10.04 16.90
C GLN A 437 -7.61 -10.32 17.55
N ALA A 438 -8.29 -11.43 17.19
CA ALA A 438 -9.56 -11.79 17.78
C ALA A 438 -9.44 -11.98 19.31
N LEU A 439 -8.37 -12.63 19.77
CA LEU A 439 -8.08 -12.80 21.20
C LEU A 439 -7.80 -11.47 21.91
N ARG A 440 -7.13 -10.50 21.27
CA ARG A 440 -7.00 -9.13 21.80
C ARG A 440 -8.36 -8.47 22.01
N GLU A 441 -9.28 -8.65 21.06
CA GLU A 441 -10.62 -8.06 21.14
C GLU A 441 -11.50 -8.74 22.22
N PHE A 442 -11.27 -10.03 22.52
CA PHE A 442 -11.83 -10.67 23.72
C PHE A 442 -11.25 -10.11 25.04
N GLY A 443 -10.08 -9.46 24.98
CA GLY A 443 -9.43 -8.81 26.11
C GLY A 443 -9.02 -9.78 27.22
N PHE A 444 -9.15 -9.36 28.48
CA PHE A 444 -8.78 -10.14 29.67
C PHE A 444 -9.44 -11.53 29.74
N ALA A 445 -10.58 -11.74 29.06
CA ALA A 445 -11.24 -13.05 29.01
C ALA A 445 -10.39 -14.12 28.29
N ALA A 446 -9.45 -13.71 27.45
CA ALA A 446 -8.55 -14.60 26.72
C ALA A 446 -7.26 -14.93 27.49
N GLU A 447 -7.01 -14.29 28.64
CA GLU A 447 -5.76 -14.45 29.41
C GLU A 447 -5.45 -15.93 29.71
N ASP A 448 -6.38 -16.66 30.32
CA ASP A 448 -6.15 -18.03 30.76
C ASP A 448 -5.81 -18.98 29.59
N ALA A 449 -6.38 -18.74 28.41
CA ALA A 449 -6.10 -19.54 27.22
C ALA A 449 -4.72 -19.23 26.63
N VAL A 450 -4.33 -17.96 26.60
CA VAL A 450 -3.02 -17.52 26.09
C VAL A 450 -1.90 -17.87 27.06
N LEU A 451 -2.16 -17.87 28.37
CA LEU A 451 -1.19 -18.28 29.39
C LEU A 451 -0.71 -19.72 29.18
N LYS A 452 -1.59 -20.63 28.77
CA LYS A 452 -1.23 -22.03 28.46
C LYS A 452 -0.17 -22.11 27.35
N LEU A 453 -0.20 -21.19 26.39
CA LEU A 453 0.72 -21.16 25.25
C LEU A 453 2.14 -20.71 25.64
N VAL A 454 2.29 -19.95 26.73
CA VAL A 454 3.61 -19.58 27.30
C VAL A 454 4.36 -20.82 27.82
N ALA A 455 3.63 -21.85 28.25
CA ALA A 455 4.22 -23.08 28.77
C ALA A 455 4.65 -24.07 27.67
N GLU A 456 4.22 -23.89 26.42
CA GLU A 456 4.53 -24.79 25.31
C GLU A 456 6.00 -24.69 24.85
N ASN A 457 6.54 -25.74 24.21
CA ASN A 457 7.96 -25.83 23.82
C ASN A 457 8.32 -25.15 22.48
N ASN A 458 7.45 -24.30 21.92
CA ASN A 458 7.69 -23.61 20.66
C ASN A 458 8.01 -22.12 20.89
N VAL A 459 9.23 -21.70 20.52
CA VAL A 459 9.75 -20.33 20.73
C VAL A 459 8.90 -19.27 20.03
N SER A 460 8.37 -19.56 18.84
CA SER A 460 7.48 -18.63 18.14
C SER A 460 6.17 -18.51 18.90
N THR A 461 5.50 -19.62 19.19
CA THR A 461 4.25 -19.62 19.97
C THR A 461 4.40 -18.91 21.33
N GLN A 462 5.51 -19.13 22.04
CA GLN A 462 5.83 -18.43 23.28
C GLN A 462 5.99 -16.92 23.08
N ARG A 463 6.63 -16.49 21.98
CA ARG A 463 6.78 -15.07 21.64
C ARG A 463 5.43 -14.42 21.37
N GLU A 464 4.63 -15.03 20.50
CA GLU A 464 3.30 -14.53 20.17
C GLU A 464 2.38 -14.49 21.40
N ALA A 465 2.45 -15.50 22.28
CA ALA A 465 1.73 -15.53 23.54
C ALA A 465 2.18 -14.43 24.50
N ALA A 466 3.49 -14.24 24.69
CA ALA A 466 4.03 -13.16 25.53
C ALA A 466 3.63 -11.77 24.99
N GLN A 467 3.70 -11.57 23.68
CA GLN A 467 3.28 -10.33 23.02
C GLN A 467 1.78 -10.06 23.18
N LEU A 468 0.95 -11.11 23.18
CA LEU A 468 -0.48 -10.99 23.40
C LEU A 468 -0.80 -10.70 24.88
N LEU A 469 -0.11 -11.37 25.82
CA LEU A 469 -0.25 -11.11 27.25
C LEU A 469 0.22 -9.71 27.66
N LYS A 470 1.14 -9.07 26.92
CA LYS A 470 1.40 -7.64 27.08
C LYS A 470 0.09 -6.82 26.98
N ASP A 471 -0.75 -7.15 26.00
CA ASP A 471 -2.00 -6.44 25.72
C ASP A 471 -3.15 -6.88 26.65
N ILE A 472 -3.27 -8.18 26.93
CA ILE A 472 -4.44 -8.76 27.65
C ILE A 472 -4.14 -9.36 29.02
N GLY A 473 -2.88 -9.45 29.44
CA GLY A 473 -2.47 -10.13 30.67
C GLY A 473 -2.71 -9.31 31.93
N THR A 474 -2.98 -9.96 33.04
CA THR A 474 -3.11 -9.36 34.38
C THR A 474 -1.98 -9.83 35.27
N ASN A 475 -2.03 -9.51 36.56
CA ASN A 475 -1.08 -10.04 37.55
C ASN A 475 -0.93 -11.57 37.52
N LYS A 476 -1.96 -12.30 37.04
CA LYS A 476 -1.89 -13.76 36.90
C LYS A 476 -0.80 -14.19 35.91
N SER A 477 -0.56 -13.39 34.87
CA SER A 477 0.42 -13.71 33.83
C SER A 477 1.88 -13.47 34.23
N LEU A 478 2.11 -12.68 35.29
CA LEU A 478 3.47 -12.23 35.66
C LEU A 478 4.37 -13.40 36.03
N SER A 479 3.91 -14.33 36.87
CA SER A 479 4.77 -15.43 37.34
C SER A 479 5.27 -16.32 36.20
N ASP A 480 4.42 -16.63 35.21
CA ASP A 480 4.80 -17.49 34.11
C ASP A 480 5.63 -16.74 33.04
N LEU A 481 5.39 -15.44 32.85
CA LEU A 481 6.26 -14.59 32.04
C LEU A 481 7.66 -14.42 32.67
N GLU A 482 7.75 -14.30 34.00
CA GLU A 482 9.04 -14.22 34.71
C GLU A 482 9.84 -15.51 34.55
N LYS A 483 9.20 -16.68 34.70
CA LYS A 483 9.83 -17.98 34.41
C LYS A 483 10.27 -18.07 32.95
N LEU A 484 9.47 -17.55 32.01
CA LEU A 484 9.84 -17.50 30.60
C LEU A 484 11.08 -16.62 30.39
N ALA A 485 11.12 -15.42 30.96
CA ALA A 485 12.25 -14.49 30.83
C ALA A 485 13.55 -15.05 31.45
N GLN A 486 13.46 -15.84 32.53
CA GLN A 486 14.62 -16.46 33.16
C GLN A 486 15.24 -17.59 32.31
N ARG A 487 14.40 -18.38 31.62
CA ARG A 487 14.85 -19.55 30.85
C ARG A 487 15.09 -19.27 29.37
N ALA A 488 14.54 -18.20 28.82
CA ALA A 488 14.62 -17.88 27.40
C ALA A 488 15.86 -17.06 27.04
N GLU A 489 16.33 -17.24 25.81
CA GLU A 489 17.39 -16.43 25.20
C GLU A 489 16.81 -15.24 24.41
N PHE A 490 17.70 -14.33 23.98
CA PHE A 490 17.32 -13.23 23.08
C PHE A 490 16.83 -13.78 21.72
N PRO A 491 15.74 -13.25 21.11
CA PRO A 491 14.96 -12.07 21.52
C PRO A 491 13.75 -12.36 22.41
N LEU A 492 13.42 -13.63 22.70
CA LEU A 492 12.22 -14.00 23.44
C LEU A 492 12.22 -13.46 24.87
N LYS A 493 13.38 -13.47 25.53
CA LYS A 493 13.57 -12.85 26.84
C LYS A 493 13.12 -11.39 26.88
N ALA A 494 13.54 -10.59 25.90
CA ALA A 494 13.20 -9.17 25.83
C ALA A 494 11.69 -8.93 25.66
N VAL A 495 11.02 -9.78 24.88
CA VAL A 495 9.55 -9.72 24.71
C VAL A 495 8.83 -10.06 26.02
N ALA A 496 9.29 -11.07 26.75
CA ALA A 496 8.72 -11.45 28.05
C ALA A 496 8.91 -10.33 29.10
N GLU A 497 10.10 -9.72 29.17
CA GLU A 497 10.40 -8.60 30.07
C GLU A 497 9.56 -7.35 29.76
N ASP A 498 9.39 -7.04 28.47
CA ASP A 498 8.54 -5.93 28.01
C ASP A 498 7.06 -6.16 28.36
N ALA A 499 6.57 -7.40 28.23
CA ALA A 499 5.23 -7.77 28.66
C ALA A 499 5.05 -7.62 30.18
N ILE A 500 5.99 -8.12 30.99
CA ILE A 500 5.99 -7.98 32.46
C ILE A 500 5.91 -6.50 32.86
N LYS A 501 6.82 -5.68 32.31
CA LYS A 501 6.89 -4.24 32.61
C LYS A 501 5.58 -3.54 32.29
N THR A 502 4.98 -3.86 31.14
CA THR A 502 3.72 -3.24 30.69
C THR A 502 2.55 -3.64 31.59
N ILE A 503 2.45 -4.91 31.99
CA ILE A 503 1.41 -5.39 32.90
C ILE A 503 1.56 -4.71 34.27
N GLN A 504 2.78 -4.67 34.83
CA GLN A 504 3.05 -4.02 36.12
C GLN A 504 2.71 -2.53 36.10
N GLN A 505 3.07 -1.83 35.01
CA GLN A 505 2.73 -0.41 34.84
C GLN A 505 1.20 -0.21 34.83
N ARG A 506 0.48 -1.00 34.02
CA ARG A 506 -0.99 -0.94 33.95
C ARG A 506 -1.66 -1.20 35.30
N GLU A 507 -1.14 -2.13 36.08
CA GLU A 507 -1.65 -2.46 37.42
C GLU A 507 -1.38 -1.36 38.45
N ASN A 508 -0.21 -0.71 38.36
CA ASN A 508 0.14 0.44 39.19
C ASN A 508 -0.75 1.64 38.86
N ASP A 509 -0.97 1.92 37.57
CA ASP A 509 -1.85 3.00 37.11
C ASP A 509 -3.31 2.77 37.57
N ALA A 510 -3.79 1.52 37.50
CA ALA A 510 -5.13 1.14 37.97
C ALA A 510 -5.32 1.28 39.49
N LYS A 511 -4.25 1.06 40.28
CA LYS A 511 -4.25 1.29 41.74
C LYS A 511 -4.17 2.77 42.08
N GLY A 512 -3.43 3.56 41.31
CA GLY A 512 -3.31 5.02 41.47
C GLY A 512 -4.62 5.75 41.18
N ALA A 513 -5.40 5.30 40.21
CA ALA A 513 -6.70 5.90 39.85
C ALA A 513 -7.85 5.60 40.84
N LYS A 514 -7.63 4.71 41.81
CA LYS A 514 -8.60 4.34 42.87
C LYS A 514 -8.32 5.04 44.22
N LYS A 515 -7.22 5.77 44.33
CA LYS A 515 -6.93 6.67 45.44
C LYS A 515 -7.33 8.09 45.03
#